data_AF-X6MQ53-F1
#
_entry.id   AF-X6MQ53-F1
#
_cell.length_a   1.000
_cell.length_b   1.000
_cell.length_c   1.000
_cell.angle_alpha   90.00
_cell.angle_beta   90.00
_cell.angle_gamma   90.00
#
_symmetry.space_group_name_H-M   'P 1'
#
loop_
_entity.id
_entity.type
_entity.pdbx_description
1 polymer ?
#
loop_
_entity_poly.entity_id
_entity_poly.type
_entity_poly.pdbx_seq_one_letter_code
_entity_poly.pdbx_strand_id
1 'polypeptide(L)'
;MSEIFKSRSGPKPTSLDWNLKQFFQDFCKSPQKGLKEVKKLLSRAADVDPQTGQPLHEHKIHGFIELGGAAKIKELLDQYQSKEDKEGVHRCLKLLSNNYFPFDNELIVNELKMIDFLITLQKQSWIKSDSIIVNEIDIILTRWNKIIETSFTQEVKLQRVGFYENENKQEI
;
A
#
# COMPACT_ATOMS: atom_id res chain seq x y z
N MET A 1 22.32 1.26 -10.72
CA MET A 1 22.63 1.69 -9.35
C MET A 1 21.30 1.84 -8.62
N SER A 2 21.00 0.96 -7.66
CA SER A 2 19.75 0.94 -6.91
C SER A 2 20.02 1.41 -5.48
N GLU A 3 19.73 2.67 -5.21
CA GLU A 3 19.84 3.22 -3.86
C GLU A 3 18.51 3.12 -3.09
N ILE A 4 18.62 2.50 -1.91
CA ILE A 4 17.99 2.88 -0.65
C ILE A 4 16.49 2.60 -0.52
N PHE A 5 16.17 1.40 -0.02
CA PHE A 5 14.95 1.19 0.76
C PHE A 5 15.31 1.29 2.25
N LYS A 6 14.89 2.37 2.91
CA LYS A 6 14.89 2.44 4.38
C LYS A 6 13.82 1.48 4.88
N SER A 7 14.24 0.38 5.52
CA SER A 7 13.35 -0.53 6.20
C SER A 7 12.57 0.21 7.28
N ARG A 8 11.23 0.21 7.21
CA ARG A 8 10.37 0.71 8.27
C ARG A 8 10.51 -0.20 9.49
N SER A 9 10.82 0.37 10.65
CA SER A 9 11.10 -0.39 11.88
C SER A 9 9.79 -0.81 12.57
N GLY A 10 9.23 -1.93 12.15
CA GLY A 10 8.13 -2.63 12.82
C GLY A 10 8.61 -3.83 13.66
N PRO A 11 7.80 -4.35 14.59
CA PRO A 11 8.12 -5.56 15.33
C PRO A 11 8.29 -6.75 14.38
N LYS A 12 9.42 -7.48 14.52
CA LYS A 12 9.74 -8.64 13.68
C LYS A 12 8.71 -9.76 13.90
N PRO A 13 8.01 -10.22 12.85
CA PRO A 13 7.15 -11.39 12.99
C PRO A 13 8.02 -12.64 13.16
N THR A 14 7.82 -13.35 14.27
CA THR A 14 8.36 -14.69 14.48
C THR A 14 7.42 -15.75 13.87
N SER A 15 7.98 -16.57 12.98
CA SER A 15 7.44 -17.78 12.35
C SER A 15 6.44 -17.63 11.18
N LEU A 16 6.95 -17.81 9.96
CA LEU A 16 6.66 -18.96 9.09
C LEU A 16 7.64 -18.93 7.90
N ASP A 17 7.91 -20.09 7.32
CA ASP A 17 8.94 -20.44 6.32
C ASP A 17 8.78 -19.77 4.93
N TRP A 18 8.38 -18.51 4.90
CA TRP A 18 8.35 -17.67 3.72
C TRP A 18 9.60 -16.81 3.71
N ASN A 19 10.56 -17.13 2.86
CA ASN A 19 11.69 -16.24 2.62
C ASN A 19 11.18 -15.01 1.86
N LEU A 20 10.66 -14.04 2.62
CA LEU A 20 10.05 -12.81 2.13
C LEU A 20 11.01 -12.02 1.23
N LYS A 21 12.31 -12.06 1.53
CA LYS A 21 13.35 -11.48 0.68
C LYS A 21 13.42 -12.19 -0.66
N GLN A 22 13.42 -13.53 -0.67
CA GLN A 22 13.40 -14.30 -1.91
C GLN A 22 12.12 -14.03 -2.72
N PHE A 23 10.97 -14.00 -2.07
CA PHE A 23 9.71 -13.64 -2.71
C PHE A 23 9.78 -12.26 -3.38
N PHE A 24 10.30 -11.25 -2.67
CA PHE A 24 10.44 -9.91 -3.23
C PHE A 24 11.45 -9.86 -4.38
N GLN A 25 12.57 -10.59 -4.28
CA GLN A 25 13.52 -10.73 -5.38
C GLN A 25 12.89 -11.38 -6.62
N ASP A 26 12.09 -12.43 -6.41
CA ASP A 26 11.37 -13.11 -7.49
C ASP A 26 10.29 -12.21 -8.09
N PHE A 27 9.62 -11.40 -7.27
CA PHE A 27 8.70 -10.35 -7.72
C PHE A 27 9.43 -9.35 -8.63
N CYS A 28 10.61 -8.88 -8.23
CA CYS A 28 11.40 -7.96 -9.04
C CYS A 28 11.89 -8.58 -10.36
N LYS A 29 12.22 -9.88 -10.38
CA LYS A 29 12.64 -10.61 -11.59
C LYS A 29 11.45 -10.91 -12.52
N SER A 30 10.29 -11.23 -11.96
CA SER A 30 9.08 -11.57 -12.71
C SER A 30 7.85 -10.87 -12.13
N PRO A 31 7.67 -9.58 -12.44
CA PRO A 31 6.59 -8.78 -11.86
C PRO A 31 5.18 -9.35 -12.08
N GLN A 32 4.92 -9.94 -13.25
CA GLN A 32 3.62 -10.53 -13.54
C GLN A 32 3.30 -11.74 -12.66
N LYS A 33 4.30 -12.61 -12.42
CA LYS A 33 4.16 -13.75 -11.49
C LYS A 33 3.99 -13.24 -10.07
N GLY A 34 4.82 -12.25 -9.69
CA GLY A 34 4.77 -11.60 -8.40
C GLY A 34 3.39 -10.98 -8.09
N LEU A 35 2.82 -10.21 -9.02
CA LEU A 35 1.49 -9.59 -8.87
C LEU A 35 0.38 -10.64 -8.67
N LYS A 36 0.46 -11.79 -9.35
CA LYS A 36 -0.49 -12.90 -9.14
C LYS A 36 -0.39 -13.47 -7.73
N GLU A 37 0.82 -13.65 -7.21
CA GLU A 37 1.03 -14.15 -5.85
C GLU A 37 0.59 -13.15 -4.79
N VAL A 38 0.92 -11.85 -4.94
CA VAL A 38 0.43 -10.81 -4.01
C VAL A 38 -1.10 -10.77 -4.03
N LYS A 39 -1.73 -10.85 -5.21
CA LYS A 39 -3.19 -10.91 -5.31
C LYS A 39 -3.78 -12.12 -4.57
N LYS A 40 -3.16 -13.30 -4.67
CA LYS A 40 -3.58 -14.49 -3.92
C LYS A 40 -3.47 -14.26 -2.41
N LEU A 41 -2.36 -13.67 -1.94
CA LEU A 41 -2.19 -13.31 -0.53
C LEU A 41 -3.29 -12.38 -0.05
N LEU A 42 -3.61 -11.33 -0.81
CA LEU A 42 -4.67 -10.38 -0.47
C LEU A 42 -6.07 -11.02 -0.49
N SER A 43 -6.35 -11.94 -1.40
CA SER A 43 -7.65 -12.64 -1.44
C SER A 43 -7.90 -13.53 -0.22
N ARG A 44 -6.83 -13.88 0.50
CA ARG A 44 -6.84 -14.72 1.70
C ARG A 44 -6.47 -13.93 2.96
N ALA A 45 -6.44 -12.60 2.88
CA ALA A 45 -6.04 -11.75 3.99
C ALA A 45 -7.02 -11.80 5.17
N ALA A 46 -8.30 -12.13 4.89
CA ALA A 46 -9.32 -12.35 5.92
C ALA A 46 -9.29 -13.76 6.54
N ASP A 47 -8.49 -14.68 5.99
CA ASP A 47 -8.37 -16.02 6.53
C ASP A 47 -7.74 -15.92 7.93
N VAL A 48 -8.39 -16.50 8.93
CA VAL A 48 -7.90 -16.55 10.29
C VAL A 48 -7.39 -17.94 10.63
N ASP A 49 -6.34 -17.99 11.43
CA ASP A 49 -5.86 -19.24 12.00
C ASP A 49 -6.91 -19.78 13.01
N PRO A 50 -7.40 -21.02 12.86
CA PRO A 50 -8.44 -21.57 13.73
C PRO A 50 -7.96 -21.84 15.16
N GLN A 51 -6.66 -21.91 15.41
CA GLN A 51 -6.08 -22.13 16.73
C GLN A 51 -5.77 -20.81 17.46
N THR A 52 -5.28 -19.81 16.74
CA THR A 52 -4.86 -18.53 17.35
C THR A 52 -5.86 -17.39 17.14
N GLY A 53 -6.80 -17.53 16.20
CA GLY A 53 -7.73 -16.49 15.80
C GLY A 53 -7.08 -15.34 15.03
N GLN A 54 -5.78 -15.42 14.73
CA GLN A 54 -5.03 -14.33 14.10
C GLN A 54 -5.11 -14.38 12.56
N PRO A 55 -5.01 -13.23 11.86
CA PRO A 55 -4.94 -13.21 10.41
C PRO A 55 -3.74 -13.97 9.86
N LEU A 56 -3.98 -14.94 8.96
CA LEU A 56 -2.99 -15.92 8.50
C LEU A 56 -1.88 -15.29 7.63
N HIS A 57 -2.16 -14.15 6.99
CA HIS A 57 -1.30 -13.58 5.94
C HIS A 57 -0.92 -12.12 6.15
N GLU A 58 -1.39 -11.49 7.21
CA GLU A 58 -1.11 -10.08 7.51
C GLU A 58 0.40 -9.80 7.56
N HIS A 59 1.18 -10.61 8.28
CA HIS A 59 2.63 -10.47 8.37
C HIS A 59 3.35 -10.53 7.01
N LYS A 60 2.84 -11.32 6.05
CA LYS A 60 3.43 -11.42 4.70
C LYS A 60 3.15 -10.18 3.87
N ILE A 61 1.93 -9.64 4.00
CA ILE A 61 1.51 -8.45 3.28
C ILE A 61 2.27 -7.24 3.82
N HIS A 62 2.36 -7.08 5.14
CA HIS A 62 3.17 -6.03 5.77
C HIS A 62 4.64 -6.15 5.39
N GLY A 63 5.20 -7.35 5.46
CA GLY A 63 6.58 -7.59 5.05
C GLY A 63 6.85 -7.21 3.58
N PHE A 64 5.89 -7.49 2.67
CA PHE A 64 6.02 -7.07 1.28
C PHE A 64 6.09 -5.54 1.15
N ILE A 65 5.31 -4.80 1.93
CA ILE A 65 5.38 -3.33 1.96
C ILE A 65 6.71 -2.84 2.51
N GLU A 66 7.18 -3.42 3.63
CA GLU A 66 8.45 -3.05 4.27
C GLU A 66 9.66 -3.23 3.34
N LEU A 67 9.59 -4.19 2.42
CA LEU A 67 10.64 -4.43 1.42
C LEU A 67 10.54 -3.50 0.19
N GLY A 68 9.59 -2.57 0.15
CA GLY A 68 9.40 -1.64 -0.97
C GLY A 68 8.40 -2.11 -2.02
N GLY A 69 7.50 -3.05 -1.67
CA GLY A 69 6.45 -3.56 -2.55
C GLY A 69 5.60 -2.48 -3.21
N ALA A 70 5.16 -1.48 -2.43
CA ALA A 70 4.38 -0.36 -2.94
C ALA A 70 5.16 0.51 -3.95
N ALA A 71 6.42 0.81 -3.66
CA ALA A 71 7.29 1.56 -4.57
C ALA A 71 7.50 0.79 -5.88
N LYS A 72 7.68 -0.53 -5.79
CA LYS A 72 7.82 -1.38 -6.97
C LYS A 72 6.55 -1.43 -7.81
N ILE A 73 5.36 -1.45 -7.19
CA ILE A 73 4.09 -1.36 -7.91
C ILE A 73 3.96 -0.01 -8.63
N LYS A 74 4.36 1.10 -8.00
CA LYS A 74 4.41 2.42 -8.65
C LYS A 74 5.33 2.43 -9.86
N GLU A 75 6.53 1.84 -9.74
CA GLU A 75 7.47 1.69 -10.85
C GLU A 75 6.87 0.88 -12.01
N LEU A 76 6.14 -0.20 -11.71
CA LEU A 76 5.45 -0.99 -12.74
C LEU A 76 4.33 -0.20 -13.41
N LEU A 77 3.55 0.57 -12.67
CA LEU A 77 2.53 1.46 -13.24
C LEU A 77 3.13 2.45 -14.22
N ASP A 78 4.27 3.06 -13.88
CA ASP A 78 4.99 3.99 -14.76
C ASP A 78 5.50 3.30 -16.04
N GLN A 79 6.03 2.07 -15.91
CA GLN A 79 6.46 1.25 -17.05
C GLN A 79 5.31 0.82 -17.95
N TYR A 80 4.16 0.45 -17.37
CA TYR A 80 2.98 0.09 -18.15
C TYR A 80 2.35 1.32 -18.80
N GLN A 81 2.37 2.46 -18.10
CA GLN A 81 1.89 3.73 -18.64
C GLN A 81 2.68 4.14 -19.88
N SER A 82 4.01 4.12 -19.82
CA SER A 82 4.88 4.50 -20.95
C SER A 82 4.74 3.60 -22.19
N LYS A 83 4.23 2.38 -22.01
CA LYS A 83 3.96 1.41 -23.08
C LYS A 83 2.49 1.32 -23.49
N GLU A 84 1.62 2.14 -22.89
CA GLU A 84 0.17 2.05 -23.02
C GLU A 84 -0.39 0.62 -22.77
N ASP A 85 0.25 -0.13 -21.87
CA ASP A 85 -0.17 -1.49 -21.49
C ASP A 85 -1.37 -1.42 -20.54
N LYS A 86 -2.56 -1.39 -21.14
CA LYS A 86 -3.85 -1.38 -20.43
C LYS A 86 -3.99 -2.52 -19.45
N GLU A 87 -3.59 -3.73 -19.83
CA GLU A 87 -3.74 -4.92 -18.97
C GLU A 87 -2.77 -4.86 -17.78
N GLY A 88 -1.54 -4.39 -18.02
CA GLY A 88 -0.54 -4.11 -16.98
C GLY A 88 -1.05 -3.08 -15.96
N VAL A 89 -1.53 -1.92 -16.44
CA VAL A 89 -2.10 -0.87 -15.59
C VAL A 89 -3.27 -1.40 -14.77
N HIS A 90 -4.25 -2.04 -15.42
CA HIS A 90 -5.42 -2.57 -14.75
C HIS A 90 -5.06 -3.62 -13.67
N ARG A 91 -4.07 -4.49 -13.93
CA ARG A 91 -3.59 -5.47 -12.93
C ARG A 91 -3.02 -4.80 -11.67
N CYS A 92 -2.23 -3.74 -11.84
CA CYS A 92 -1.67 -2.99 -10.72
C CYS A 92 -2.76 -2.23 -9.95
N LEU A 93 -3.66 -1.52 -10.65
CA LEU A 93 -4.74 -0.77 -10.00
C LEU A 93 -5.67 -1.67 -9.20
N LYS A 94 -6.05 -2.84 -9.74
CA LYS A 94 -6.89 -3.81 -9.04
C LYS A 94 -6.26 -4.34 -7.74
N LEU A 95 -4.95 -4.32 -7.66
CA LEU A 95 -4.21 -4.72 -6.46
C LEU A 95 -4.17 -3.58 -5.44
N LEU A 96 -4.02 -2.34 -5.89
CA LEU A 96 -4.10 -1.13 -5.06
C LEU A 96 -5.52 -0.87 -4.52
N SER A 97 -6.56 -1.21 -5.28
CA SER A 97 -7.96 -1.06 -4.86
C SER A 97 -8.40 -2.09 -3.81
N ASN A 98 -7.63 -3.16 -3.61
CA ASN A 98 -7.94 -4.19 -2.62
C ASN A 98 -7.87 -3.63 -1.18
N ASN A 99 -8.95 -3.81 -0.41
CA ASN A 99 -9.10 -3.27 0.95
C ASN A 99 -8.05 -3.76 1.96
N TYR A 100 -7.45 -4.92 1.72
CA TYR A 100 -6.41 -5.49 2.58
C TYR A 100 -5.00 -5.06 2.20
N PHE A 101 -4.84 -4.27 1.13
CA PHE A 101 -3.53 -3.70 0.80
C PHE A 101 -3.20 -2.57 1.79
N PRO A 102 -2.11 -2.67 2.58
CA PRO A 102 -1.89 -1.81 3.73
C PRO A 102 -1.15 -0.54 3.31
N PHE A 103 -1.89 0.41 2.76
CA PHE A 103 -1.43 1.79 2.62
C PHE A 103 -1.73 2.58 3.89
N ASP A 104 -0.73 3.35 4.33
CA ASP A 104 -0.89 4.39 5.34
C ASP A 104 -0.71 5.79 4.72
N ASN A 105 -1.06 6.82 5.48
CA ASN A 105 -0.92 8.22 5.07
C ASN A 105 0.52 8.53 4.61
N GLU A 106 1.51 7.99 5.31
CA GLU A 106 2.92 8.23 5.01
C GLU A 106 3.32 7.70 3.61
N LEU A 107 2.90 6.49 3.24
CA LEU A 107 3.13 5.95 1.89
C LEU A 107 2.37 6.75 0.84
N ILE A 108 1.10 7.06 1.11
CA ILE A 108 0.20 7.70 0.14
C ILE A 108 0.68 9.11 -0.19
N VAL A 109 0.96 9.92 0.83
CA VAL A 109 1.18 11.37 0.69
C VAL A 109 2.67 11.71 0.63
N ASN A 110 3.48 11.15 1.52
CA ASN A 110 4.85 11.63 1.75
C ASN A 110 5.88 10.84 0.95
N GLU A 111 5.95 9.51 1.14
CA GLU A 111 7.03 8.70 0.58
C GLU A 111 6.88 8.47 -0.93
N LEU A 112 5.69 8.08 -1.39
CA LEU A 112 5.48 7.68 -2.79
C LEU A 112 4.67 8.70 -3.59
N LYS A 113 4.00 9.65 -2.94
CA LYS A 113 3.12 10.67 -3.57
C LYS A 113 2.14 10.01 -4.55
N MET A 114 1.50 8.94 -4.11
CA MET A 114 0.68 8.08 -4.98
C MET A 114 -0.58 8.79 -5.47
N ILE A 115 -1.13 9.74 -4.71
CA ILE A 115 -2.29 10.55 -5.15
C ILE A 115 -1.94 11.36 -6.40
N ASP A 116 -0.86 12.14 -6.35
CA ASP A 116 -0.41 12.97 -7.47
C ASP A 116 -0.10 12.11 -8.71
N PHE A 117 0.52 10.95 -8.47
CA PHE A 117 0.80 9.98 -9.51
C PHE A 117 -0.49 9.47 -10.18
N LEU A 118 -1.49 9.03 -9.40
CA LEU A 118 -2.75 8.51 -9.94
C LEU A 118 -3.56 9.60 -10.67
N ILE A 119 -3.59 10.83 -10.16
CA ILE A 119 -4.21 11.98 -10.85
C ILE A 119 -3.53 12.24 -12.19
N THR A 120 -2.21 12.14 -12.24
CA THR A 120 -1.44 12.32 -13.48
C THR A 120 -1.67 11.19 -14.47
N LEU A 121 -1.74 9.94 -13.99
CA LEU A 121 -2.08 8.78 -14.79
C LEU A 121 -3.49 8.90 -15.39
N GLN A 122 -4.48 9.30 -14.58
CA GLN A 122 -5.86 9.50 -15.03
C GLN A 122 -5.97 10.61 -16.10
N LYS A 123 -5.04 11.55 -16.15
CA LYS A 123 -5.04 12.63 -17.15
C LYS A 123 -4.64 12.17 -18.56
N GLN A 124 -4.00 11.01 -18.70
CA GLN A 124 -3.56 10.48 -19.98
C GLN A 124 -4.77 10.18 -20.89
N SER A 125 -4.69 10.55 -22.17
CA SER A 125 -5.82 10.45 -23.11
C SER A 125 -6.36 9.03 -23.25
N TRP A 126 -5.47 8.04 -23.39
CA TRP A 126 -5.86 6.64 -23.53
C TRP A 126 -6.42 6.05 -22.23
N ILE A 127 -5.98 6.53 -21.06
CA ILE A 127 -6.57 6.17 -19.76
C ILE A 127 -7.97 6.76 -19.64
N LYS A 128 -8.17 8.05 -19.95
CA LYS A 128 -9.49 8.71 -19.92
C LYS A 128 -10.53 8.00 -20.79
N SER A 129 -10.08 7.38 -21.88
CA SER A 129 -10.95 6.62 -22.79
C SER A 129 -11.34 5.24 -22.26
N ASP A 130 -10.71 4.75 -21.19
CA ASP A 130 -10.97 3.44 -20.59
C ASP A 130 -11.74 3.60 -19.27
N SER A 131 -13.06 3.46 -19.33
CA SER A 131 -13.95 3.67 -18.18
C SER A 131 -13.68 2.72 -17.02
N ILE A 132 -13.16 1.51 -17.29
CA ILE A 132 -12.84 0.53 -16.25
C ILE A 132 -11.64 1.03 -15.44
N ILE A 133 -10.58 1.47 -16.13
CA ILE A 133 -9.38 2.00 -15.49
C ILE A 133 -9.70 3.29 -14.72
N VAL A 134 -10.46 4.21 -15.32
CA VAL A 134 -10.87 5.46 -14.65
C VAL A 134 -11.63 5.16 -13.36
N ASN A 135 -12.59 4.25 -13.39
CA ASN A 135 -13.38 3.89 -12.22
C ASN A 135 -12.52 3.22 -11.12
N GLU A 136 -11.56 2.37 -11.47
CA GLU A 136 -10.61 1.80 -10.48
C GLU A 136 -9.76 2.90 -9.82
N ILE A 137 -9.28 3.89 -10.59
CA ILE A 137 -8.54 5.03 -10.03
C ILE A 137 -9.44 5.82 -9.06
N ASP A 138 -10.68 6.11 -9.42
CA ASP A 138 -11.62 6.87 -8.57
C ASP A 138 -11.92 6.13 -7.25
N ILE A 139 -12.08 4.80 -7.30
CA ILE A 139 -12.25 3.96 -6.11
C ILE A 139 -11.03 4.08 -5.18
N ILE A 140 -9.82 3.98 -5.75
CA ILE A 140 -8.57 4.09 -4.98
C ILE A 140 -8.45 5.47 -4.34
N LEU A 141 -8.64 6.54 -5.12
CA LEU A 141 -8.55 7.92 -4.64
C LEU A 141 -9.56 8.20 -3.53
N THR A 142 -10.81 7.77 -3.72
CA THR A 142 -11.88 7.92 -2.71
C THR A 142 -11.50 7.23 -1.39
N ARG A 143 -10.97 6.01 -1.48
CA ARG A 143 -10.55 5.26 -0.29
C ARG A 143 -9.36 5.91 0.40
N TRP A 144 -8.34 6.32 -0.35
CA TRP A 144 -7.13 6.90 0.24
C TRP A 144 -7.38 8.28 0.85
N ASN A 145 -8.27 9.08 0.27
CA ASN A 145 -8.72 10.33 0.89
C ASN A 145 -9.33 10.08 2.28
N LYS A 146 -10.15 9.03 2.45
CA LYS A 146 -10.67 8.65 3.77
C LYS A 146 -9.58 8.27 4.77
N ILE A 147 -8.51 7.59 4.30
CA ILE A 147 -7.35 7.25 5.15
C ILE A 147 -6.67 8.53 5.63
N ILE A 148 -6.37 9.45 4.70
CA ILE A 148 -5.72 10.74 5.00
C ILE A 148 -6.55 11.56 6.00
N GLU A 149 -7.86 11.69 5.77
CA GLU A 149 -8.77 12.42 6.66
C GLU A 149 -8.82 11.80 8.06
N THR A 150 -8.85 10.48 8.15
CA THR A 150 -8.87 9.75 9.43
C THR A 150 -7.57 9.96 10.19
N SER A 151 -6.42 9.85 9.51
CA SER A 151 -5.11 10.09 10.12
C SER A 151 -4.98 11.52 10.66
N PHE A 152 -5.39 12.52 9.88
CA PHE A 152 -5.39 13.92 10.32
C PHE A 152 -6.27 14.15 11.56
N THR A 153 -7.46 13.54 11.59
CA THR A 153 -8.38 13.65 12.73
C THR A 153 -7.79 13.02 14.00
N GLN A 154 -7.09 11.89 13.87
CA GLN A 154 -6.43 11.22 15.00
C GLN A 154 -5.28 12.06 15.55
N GLU A 155 -4.46 12.66 14.69
CA GLU A 155 -3.36 13.55 15.11
C GLU A 155 -3.90 14.75 15.90
N VAL A 156 -4.98 15.40 15.43
CA VAL A 156 -5.61 16.53 16.14
C VAL A 156 -6.15 16.11 17.50
N LYS A 157 -6.75 14.91 17.61
CA LYS A 157 -7.25 14.39 18.89
C LYS A 157 -6.11 14.11 19.87
N LEU A 158 -5.02 13.49 19.41
CA LEU A 158 -3.85 13.19 20.24
C LEU A 158 -3.17 14.47 20.74
N GLN A 159 -3.04 15.50 19.89
CA GLN A 159 -2.53 16.79 20.30
C GLN A 159 -3.39 17.40 21.42
N ARG A 160 -4.72 17.39 21.28
CA ARG A 160 -5.63 17.89 22.33
C ARG A 160 -5.47 17.13 23.66
N VAL A 161 -5.37 15.80 23.63
CA VAL A 161 -5.15 15.00 24.86
C VAL A 161 -3.80 15.34 25.51
N GLY A 162 -2.73 15.50 24.72
CA GLY A 162 -1.43 15.93 25.22
C GLY A 162 -1.40 17.34 25.80
N PHE A 163 -2.25 18.25 25.32
CA PHE A 163 -2.44 19.57 25.94
C PHE A 163 -3.07 19.45 27.34
N TYR A 164 -4.16 18.68 27.49
CA TYR A 164 -4.81 18.51 28.80
C TYR A 164 -3.96 17.76 29.83
N GLU A 165 -3.11 16.82 29.42
CA GLU A 165 -2.20 16.12 30.34
C GLU A 165 -1.01 16.98 30.79
N ASN A 166 -0.61 17.99 30.01
CA ASN A 166 0.47 18.90 30.37
C ASN A 166 -0.01 20.08 31.24
N GLU A 167 -1.25 20.54 31.06
CA GLU A 167 -1.85 21.55 31.95
C GLU A 167 -2.08 20.98 33.37
N ASN A 168 -2.50 19.72 33.48
CA ASN A 168 -2.69 19.06 34.79
C ASN A 168 -1.39 18.69 35.55
N LYS A 169 -0.20 18.89 34.96
CA LYS A 169 1.09 18.66 35.62
C LYS A 169 1.81 19.94 36.06
N GLN A 170 1.26 21.11 35.74
CA GLN A 170 1.81 22.41 36.17
C GLN A 170 1.10 22.99 37.41
N GLU A 171 0.11 22.31 37.97
CA GLU A 171 -0.52 22.65 39.25
C GLU A 171 -0.15 21.63 40.35
N ILE A 172 1.08 21.70 40.89
CA ILE A 172 1.42 21.21 42.24
C ILE A 172 2.45 22.15 42.87
#